data_AF-A0AAV6C4B4-F1
#
_entry.id   AF-A0AAV6C4B4-F1
#
_cell.length_a   1.000
_cell.length_b   1.000
_cell.length_c   1.000
_cell.angle_alpha   90.00
_cell.angle_beta   90.00
_cell.angle_gamma   90.00
#
_symmetry.space_group_name_H-M   'P 1'
#
loop_
_entity.id
_entity.type
_entity.pdbx_description
1 polymer ?
#
loop_
_entity_poly.entity_id
_entity_poly.type
_entity_poly.pdbx_seq_one_letter_code
_entity_poly.pdbx_strand_id
1 'polypeptide(L)'
;MELAREVEQALAELSKSGAVEVQESGRRLTGQELQFEVRAENSSVLIHLWSDAESLVRRVVGIADQSAEHVVLEVRRFGYTRPARLEFRIAERERSAEHQMARARRAEFTSRFGQLLREKFPDETLDSLSARDDLEHSLSDCYARGLMHRGSEAWAVVGVSAAESAATIDATLTAGLLWFDGAHDRSTARTRTIAGLRLFLPKGAAHVTAHRMAALVSSLRVELYEVDELRGEARRREPGDGSNVATRLIPRREVETLLAAAGPGVEPIVRLAPQAIRLGVAADGKSVALRFRGLEFARWDPAGITFGLGDRTEPLTPTSRPRLEKLVRELEVHRNPLATDVKHRLYRAQ
;
A
#
# COMPACT_ATOMS: atom_id res chain seq x y z
N MET A 1 14.92 -44.15 3.22
CA MET A 1 14.97 -44.72 1.85
C MET A 1 13.56 -44.70 1.25
N GLU A 2 12.58 -45.35 1.89
CA GLU A 2 11.18 -45.37 1.44
C GLU A 2 10.54 -43.97 1.34
N LEU A 3 10.59 -43.17 2.42
CA LEU A 3 10.05 -41.80 2.43
C LEU A 3 10.63 -40.89 1.34
N ALA A 4 11.92 -41.01 1.00
CA ALA A 4 12.52 -40.19 -0.06
C ALA A 4 11.89 -40.49 -1.41
N ARG A 5 11.67 -41.79 -1.70
CA ARG A 5 11.04 -42.25 -2.93
C ARG A 5 9.56 -41.86 -2.99
N GLU A 6 8.85 -41.94 -1.87
CA GLU A 6 7.44 -41.51 -1.79
C GLU A 6 7.29 -40.01 -2.06
N VAL A 7 8.14 -39.18 -1.45
CA VAL A 7 8.13 -37.73 -1.67
C VAL A 7 8.49 -37.40 -3.13
N GLU A 8 9.53 -38.04 -3.67
CA GLU A 8 9.92 -37.84 -5.08
C GLU A 8 8.81 -38.25 -6.04
N GLN A 9 8.15 -39.39 -5.79
CA GLN A 9 7.01 -39.85 -6.58
C GLN A 9 5.83 -38.87 -6.49
N ALA A 10 5.43 -38.46 -5.29
CA ALA A 10 4.32 -37.53 -5.09
C ALA A 10 4.54 -36.20 -5.81
N LEU A 11 5.75 -35.62 -5.70
CA LEU A 11 6.09 -34.37 -6.36
C LEU A 11 6.22 -34.53 -7.88
N ALA A 12 6.73 -35.67 -8.37
CA ALA A 12 6.80 -35.97 -9.80
C ALA A 12 5.40 -36.16 -10.41
N GLU A 13 4.47 -36.80 -9.70
CA GLU A 13 3.07 -36.93 -10.11
C GLU A 13 2.38 -35.55 -10.16
N LEU A 14 2.58 -34.71 -9.14
CA LEU A 14 2.05 -33.35 -9.13
C LEU A 14 2.60 -32.49 -10.28
N SER A 15 3.90 -32.58 -10.56
CA SER A 15 4.57 -31.82 -11.63
C SER A 15 4.13 -32.24 -13.03
N LYS A 16 3.67 -33.49 -13.22
CA LYS A 16 3.05 -33.94 -14.48
C LYS A 16 1.68 -33.31 -14.73
N SER A 17 0.97 -32.96 -13.66
CA SER A 17 -0.38 -32.40 -13.74
C SER A 17 -0.39 -30.90 -14.10
N GLY A 18 0.68 -30.16 -13.77
CA GLY A 18 0.84 -28.76 -14.17
C GLY A 18 2.01 -28.04 -13.48
N ALA A 19 2.10 -26.73 -13.68
CA ALA A 19 3.06 -25.88 -12.97
C ALA A 19 2.75 -25.86 -11.47
N VAL A 20 3.78 -25.96 -10.63
CA VAL A 20 3.62 -26.11 -9.18
C VAL A 20 3.98 -24.81 -8.46
N GLU A 21 3.09 -24.33 -7.59
CA GLU A 21 3.36 -23.25 -6.64
C GLU A 21 3.72 -23.84 -5.28
N VAL A 22 4.70 -23.27 -4.60
CA VAL A 22 5.17 -23.76 -3.29
C VAL A 22 5.02 -22.69 -2.22
N GLN A 23 4.55 -23.09 -1.05
CA GLN A 23 4.35 -22.22 0.10
C GLN A 23 4.93 -22.89 1.36
N GLU A 24 5.69 -22.15 2.16
CA GLU A 24 6.12 -22.60 3.49
C GLU A 24 5.31 -21.85 4.56
N SER A 25 4.44 -22.57 5.28
CA SER A 25 3.63 -22.04 6.38
C SER A 25 2.86 -20.76 6.00
N GLY A 26 2.26 -20.75 4.81
CA GLY A 26 1.49 -19.63 4.26
C GLY A 26 2.31 -18.57 3.55
N ARG A 27 3.65 -18.60 3.62
CA ARG A 27 4.53 -17.74 2.81
C ARG A 27 4.81 -18.41 1.46
N ARG A 28 4.37 -17.81 0.36
CA ARG A 28 4.69 -18.27 -0.98
C ARG A 28 6.18 -18.10 -1.27
N LEU A 29 6.79 -19.14 -1.85
CA LEU A 29 8.15 -19.08 -2.36
C LEU A 29 8.18 -18.34 -3.71
N THR A 30 9.18 -17.49 -3.90
CA THR A 30 9.35 -16.60 -5.06
C THR A 30 10.24 -17.23 -6.13
N GLY A 31 9.92 -17.04 -7.41
CA GLY A 31 10.76 -17.45 -8.54
C GLY A 31 10.00 -17.86 -9.81
N GLN A 32 10.65 -17.81 -10.98
CA GLN A 32 10.03 -18.21 -12.27
C GLN A 32 9.83 -19.71 -12.41
N GLU A 33 10.85 -20.47 -12.04
CA GLU A 33 10.92 -21.92 -12.21
C GLU A 33 11.46 -22.50 -10.91
N LEU A 34 10.54 -22.76 -9.97
CA LEU A 34 10.93 -23.41 -8.73
C LEU A 34 11.26 -24.87 -9.02
N GLN A 35 12.55 -25.19 -9.00
CA GLN A 35 13.06 -26.54 -9.16
C GLN A 35 13.22 -27.18 -7.78
N PHE A 36 13.13 -28.50 -7.74
CA PHE A 36 13.31 -29.26 -6.51
C PHE A 36 14.15 -30.51 -6.73
N GLU A 37 14.85 -30.92 -5.67
CA GLU A 37 15.59 -32.17 -5.60
C GLU A 37 15.37 -32.79 -4.22
N VAL A 38 15.08 -34.09 -4.18
CA VAL A 38 14.93 -34.85 -2.94
C VAL A 38 16.18 -35.71 -2.76
N ARG A 39 16.86 -35.56 -1.62
CA ARG A 39 18.08 -36.31 -1.29
C ARG A 39 17.87 -37.13 -0.03
N ALA A 40 18.36 -38.37 -0.04
CA ALA A 40 18.43 -39.20 1.16
C ALA A 40 19.86 -39.18 1.72
N GLU A 41 20.02 -38.71 2.96
CA GLU A 41 21.33 -38.59 3.61
C GLU A 41 21.26 -39.09 5.06
N ASN A 42 22.09 -40.09 5.40
CA ASN A 42 22.33 -40.57 6.78
C ASN A 42 21.06 -40.68 7.65
N SER A 43 20.03 -41.39 7.18
CA SER A 43 18.69 -41.58 7.81
C SER A 43 17.72 -40.39 7.76
N SER A 44 18.07 -39.31 7.06
CA SER A 44 17.20 -38.15 6.84
C SER A 44 16.86 -37.97 5.37
N VAL A 45 15.71 -37.37 5.10
CA VAL A 45 15.29 -36.96 3.76
C VAL A 45 15.36 -35.45 3.71
N LEU A 46 16.10 -34.89 2.76
CA LEU A 46 16.21 -33.47 2.52
C LEU A 46 15.51 -33.12 1.22
N ILE A 47 14.80 -32.01 1.21
CA ILE A 47 14.29 -31.38 0.01
C ILE A 47 15.03 -30.06 -0.21
N HIS A 48 15.63 -29.95 -1.39
CA HIS A 48 16.26 -28.74 -1.87
C HIS A 48 15.30 -28.11 -2.87
N LEU A 49 14.98 -26.84 -2.68
CA LEU A 49 14.16 -26.03 -3.58
C LEU A 49 15.01 -24.85 -4.02
N TRP A 50 15.01 -24.51 -5.30
CA TRP A 50 15.73 -23.33 -5.77
C TRP A 50 15.00 -22.67 -6.94
N SER A 51 15.21 -21.37 -7.06
CA SER A 51 14.76 -20.53 -8.16
C SER A 51 15.83 -19.48 -8.51
N ASP A 52 15.51 -18.60 -9.44
CA ASP A 52 16.28 -17.40 -9.76
C ASP A 52 16.34 -16.37 -8.61
N ALA A 53 15.45 -16.50 -7.61
CA ALA A 53 15.28 -15.56 -6.52
C ALA A 53 15.72 -16.11 -5.16
N GLU A 54 15.49 -17.39 -4.87
CA GLU A 54 15.82 -17.97 -3.56
C GLU A 54 16.20 -19.46 -3.64
N SER A 55 16.93 -19.93 -2.63
CA SER A 55 17.26 -21.34 -2.43
C SER A 55 16.92 -21.74 -1.00
N LEU A 56 16.31 -22.91 -0.85
CA LEU A 56 15.76 -23.42 0.39
C LEU A 56 16.12 -24.89 0.58
N VAL A 57 16.63 -25.25 1.75
CA VAL A 57 16.84 -26.64 2.13
C VAL A 57 16.03 -26.96 3.38
N ARG A 58 15.30 -28.07 3.37
CA ARG A 58 14.46 -28.53 4.49
C ARG A 58 14.58 -30.02 4.71
N ARG A 59 14.52 -30.45 5.97
CA ARG A 59 14.43 -31.87 6.32
C ARG A 59 12.98 -32.30 6.31
N VAL A 60 12.62 -33.25 5.45
CA VAL A 60 11.28 -33.84 5.38
C VAL A 60 11.12 -34.86 6.50
N VAL A 61 10.02 -34.73 7.25
CA VAL A 61 9.64 -35.61 8.35
C VAL A 61 8.55 -36.59 7.91
N GLY A 62 7.67 -36.16 7.01
CA GLY A 62 6.60 -36.98 6.46
C GLY A 62 5.78 -36.23 5.41
N ILE A 63 4.82 -36.92 4.82
CA ILE A 63 3.78 -36.35 3.96
C ILE A 63 2.52 -36.20 4.81
N ALA A 64 2.06 -34.97 5.02
CA ALA A 64 0.87 -34.68 5.82
C ALA A 64 -0.43 -34.90 5.03
N ASP A 65 -0.40 -34.57 3.74
CA ASP A 65 -1.56 -34.65 2.85
C ASP A 65 -1.10 -34.76 1.39
N GLN A 66 -1.86 -35.49 0.58
CA GLN A 66 -1.56 -35.72 -0.84
C GLN A 66 -2.86 -35.88 -1.63
N SER A 67 -2.99 -35.12 -2.70
CA SER A 67 -4.05 -35.23 -3.70
C SER A 67 -3.47 -35.10 -5.11
N ALA A 68 -4.32 -35.20 -6.13
CA ALA A 68 -3.92 -34.92 -7.51
C ALA A 68 -3.53 -33.45 -7.74
N GLU A 69 -3.98 -32.53 -6.88
CA GLU A 69 -3.81 -31.08 -7.05
C GLU A 69 -2.87 -30.45 -6.03
N HIS A 70 -2.51 -31.17 -4.97
CA HIS A 70 -1.60 -30.66 -3.94
C HIS A 70 -0.84 -31.76 -3.19
N VAL A 71 0.35 -31.41 -2.67
CA VAL A 71 1.15 -32.24 -1.77
C VAL A 71 1.58 -31.38 -0.59
N VAL A 72 1.37 -31.83 0.64
CA VAL A 72 1.81 -31.14 1.86
C VAL A 72 2.86 -31.98 2.56
N LEU A 73 4.06 -31.44 2.69
CA LEU A 73 5.15 -32.06 3.43
C LEU A 73 5.26 -31.45 4.83
N GLU A 74 5.45 -32.30 5.83
CA GLU A 74 5.92 -31.86 7.15
C GLU A 74 7.44 -31.73 7.11
N VAL A 75 7.94 -30.53 7.38
CA VAL A 75 9.37 -30.24 7.30
C VAL A 75 9.91 -29.65 8.60
N ARG A 76 11.17 -29.94 8.91
CA ARG A 76 11.91 -29.27 9.98
C ARG A 76 12.76 -28.15 9.41
N ARG A 77 12.55 -26.94 9.93
CA ARG A 77 13.42 -25.79 9.71
C ARG A 77 14.63 -25.89 10.63
N PHE A 78 15.80 -25.53 10.11
CA PHE A 78 17.02 -25.48 10.90
C PHE A 78 16.84 -24.48 12.06
N GLY A 79 17.08 -24.91 13.30
CA GLY A 79 16.93 -24.08 14.50
C GLY A 79 15.53 -24.01 15.12
N TYR A 80 14.52 -24.70 14.59
CA TYR A 80 13.15 -24.72 15.12
C TYR A 80 12.74 -26.12 15.61
N THR A 81 12.03 -26.17 16.75
CA THR A 81 11.59 -27.42 17.39
C THR A 81 10.27 -27.96 16.84
N ARG A 82 9.39 -27.10 16.31
CA ARG A 82 8.10 -27.50 15.73
C ARG A 82 8.22 -27.73 14.22
N PRO A 83 7.63 -28.82 13.67
CA PRO A 83 7.52 -29.00 12.23
C PRO A 83 6.72 -27.86 11.59
N ALA A 84 7.19 -27.39 10.44
CA ALA A 84 6.51 -26.47 9.55
C ALA A 84 5.84 -27.25 8.39
N ARG A 85 4.91 -26.61 7.69
CA ARG A 85 4.28 -27.19 6.49
C ARG A 85 4.86 -26.57 5.23
N LEU A 86 5.22 -27.42 4.28
CA LEU A 86 5.67 -27.05 2.95
C LEU A 86 4.65 -27.60 1.95
N GLU A 87 3.87 -26.71 1.35
CA GLU A 87 2.69 -27.00 0.53
C GLU A 87 3.02 -26.77 -0.93
N PHE A 88 2.81 -27.79 -1.77
CA PHE A 88 2.92 -27.76 -3.22
C PHE A 88 1.50 -27.81 -3.79
N ARG A 89 1.14 -26.89 -4.69
CA ARG A 89 -0.19 -26.83 -5.33
C ARG A 89 -0.07 -26.64 -6.83
N ILE A 90 -0.97 -27.22 -7.61
CA ILE A 90 -1.08 -26.91 -9.04
C ILE A 90 -1.53 -25.46 -9.22
N ALA A 91 -0.76 -24.68 -9.97
CA ALA A 91 -1.20 -23.37 -10.44
C ALA A 91 -2.35 -23.55 -11.45
N GLU A 92 -3.46 -22.84 -11.25
CA GLU A 92 -4.50 -22.76 -12.29
C GLU A 92 -3.87 -22.29 -13.61
N ARG A 93 -4.05 -23.06 -14.69
CA ARG A 93 -3.34 -22.84 -15.97
C ARG A 93 -3.56 -21.43 -16.53
N GLU A 94 -4.78 -20.92 -16.45
CA GLU A 94 -5.13 -19.56 -16.91
C GLU A 94 -4.41 -18.49 -16.07
N ARG A 95 -4.43 -18.65 -14.74
CA ARG A 95 -3.74 -17.77 -13.80
C ARG A 95 -2.22 -17.80 -14.01
N SER A 96 -1.65 -18.97 -14.34
CA SER A 96 -0.23 -19.12 -14.68
C SER A 96 0.13 -18.44 -16.01
N ALA A 97 -0.70 -18.58 -17.04
CA ALA A 97 -0.49 -17.93 -18.33
C ALA A 97 -0.60 -16.40 -18.22
N GLU A 98 -1.62 -15.88 -17.53
CA GLU A 98 -1.78 -14.45 -17.29
C GLU A 98 -0.61 -13.88 -16.50
N HIS A 99 -0.14 -14.60 -15.46
CA HIS A 99 1.03 -14.19 -14.69
C HIS A 99 2.32 -14.16 -15.55
N GLN A 100 2.53 -15.16 -16.40
CA GLN A 100 3.67 -15.18 -17.33
C GLN A 100 3.60 -14.01 -18.33
N MET A 101 2.42 -13.73 -18.88
CA MET A 101 2.21 -12.59 -19.78
C MET A 101 2.45 -11.25 -19.08
N ALA A 102 1.94 -11.08 -17.85
CA ALA A 102 2.18 -9.88 -17.04
C ALA A 102 3.68 -9.68 -16.78
N ARG A 103 4.39 -10.76 -16.45
CA ARG A 103 5.84 -10.73 -16.23
C ARG A 103 6.62 -10.36 -17.49
N ALA A 104 6.23 -10.88 -18.66
CA ALA A 104 6.82 -10.51 -19.94
C ALA A 104 6.63 -9.01 -20.22
N ARG A 105 5.42 -8.47 -19.99
CA ARG A 105 5.13 -7.03 -20.12
C ARG A 105 5.97 -6.19 -19.16
N ARG A 106 6.11 -6.61 -17.90
CA ARG A 106 6.96 -5.92 -16.90
C ARG A 106 8.43 -5.92 -17.28
N ALA A 107 8.93 -7.02 -17.83
CA ALA A 107 10.31 -7.11 -18.33
C ALA A 107 10.53 -6.18 -19.53
N GLU A 108 9.59 -6.16 -20.48
CA GLU A 108 9.61 -5.24 -21.62
C GLU A 108 9.58 -3.77 -21.15
N PHE A 109 8.65 -3.44 -20.25
CA PHE A 109 8.57 -2.11 -19.65
C PHE A 109 9.88 -1.73 -18.96
N THR A 110 10.46 -2.62 -18.15
CA THR A 110 11.72 -2.35 -17.43
C THR A 110 12.86 -2.05 -18.42
N SER A 111 12.93 -2.77 -19.53
CA SER A 111 13.92 -2.51 -20.59
C SER A 111 13.74 -1.13 -21.22
N ARG A 112 12.50 -0.82 -21.67
CA ARG A 112 12.15 0.48 -22.27
C ARG A 112 12.33 1.63 -21.29
N PHE A 113 11.99 1.42 -20.02
CA PHE A 113 12.17 2.40 -18.96
C PHE A 113 13.65 2.70 -18.72
N GLY A 114 14.51 1.69 -18.72
CA GLY A 114 15.96 1.88 -18.66
C GLY A 114 16.51 2.72 -19.82
N GLN A 115 15.98 2.53 -21.03
CA GLN A 115 16.32 3.37 -22.18
C GLN A 115 15.85 4.82 -21.99
N LEU A 116 14.58 5.01 -21.61
CA LEU A 116 13.99 6.33 -21.33
C LEU A 116 14.81 7.10 -20.29
N LEU A 117 15.24 6.44 -19.21
CA LEU A 117 16.05 7.07 -18.16
C LEU A 117 17.39 7.59 -18.71
N ARG A 118 18.09 6.80 -19.53
CA ARG A 118 19.37 7.21 -20.14
C ARG A 118 19.20 8.36 -21.13
N GLU A 119 18.10 8.35 -21.90
CA GLU A 119 17.79 9.43 -22.85
C GLU A 119 17.39 10.73 -22.13
N LYS A 120 16.62 10.62 -21.04
CA LYS A 120 16.12 11.78 -20.29
C LYS A 120 17.19 12.43 -19.42
N PHE A 121 18.12 11.65 -18.87
CA PHE A 121 19.18 12.10 -17.97
C PHE A 121 20.56 11.70 -18.52
N PRO A 122 21.02 12.33 -19.61
CA PRO A 122 22.26 11.93 -20.30
C PRO A 122 23.51 12.14 -19.45
N ASP A 123 23.50 13.06 -18.49
CA ASP A 123 24.64 13.29 -17.58
C ASP A 123 24.56 12.44 -16.29
N GLU A 124 23.67 11.46 -16.23
CA GLU A 124 23.52 10.55 -15.10
C GLU A 124 23.71 9.09 -15.53
N THR A 125 24.36 8.30 -14.68
CA THR A 125 24.59 6.87 -14.93
C THR A 125 23.53 6.05 -14.20
N LEU A 126 22.88 5.13 -14.90
CA LEU A 126 21.98 4.13 -14.31
C LEU A 126 22.80 2.95 -13.76
N ASP A 127 22.93 2.85 -12.43
CA ASP A 127 23.70 1.80 -11.74
C ASP A 127 23.05 0.42 -11.86
N SER A 128 21.74 0.38 -11.61
CA SER A 128 20.94 -0.82 -11.60
C SER A 128 19.48 -0.49 -11.88
N LEU A 129 18.79 -1.44 -12.51
CA LEU A 129 17.35 -1.38 -12.72
C LEU A 129 16.80 -2.81 -12.65
N SER A 130 15.80 -3.03 -11.81
CA SER A 130 15.20 -4.33 -11.56
C SER A 130 13.73 -4.19 -11.19
N ALA A 131 12.92 -5.14 -11.64
CA ALA A 131 11.54 -5.33 -11.21
C ALA A 131 11.38 -6.69 -10.53
N ARG A 132 12.40 -7.18 -9.81
CA ARG A 132 12.28 -8.45 -9.06
C ARG A 132 11.43 -8.25 -7.82
N ASP A 133 10.63 -9.25 -7.48
CA ASP A 133 9.95 -9.32 -6.20
C ASP A 133 10.96 -9.33 -5.05
N ASP A 134 10.65 -8.55 -4.04
CA ASP A 134 11.35 -8.49 -2.76
C ASP A 134 10.28 -8.34 -1.67
N LEU A 135 9.72 -9.49 -1.29
CA LEU A 135 8.62 -9.56 -0.32
C LEU A 135 9.06 -9.16 1.10
N GLU A 136 10.35 -9.28 1.40
CA GLU A 136 10.92 -8.86 2.68
C GLU A 136 10.77 -7.34 2.86
N HIS A 137 11.03 -6.58 1.79
CA HIS A 137 10.89 -5.12 1.79
C HIS A 137 9.55 -4.63 1.21
N SER A 138 8.57 -5.53 1.03
CA SER A 138 7.25 -5.23 0.46
C SER A 138 7.30 -4.58 -0.93
N LEU A 139 8.26 -5.00 -1.76
CA LEU A 139 8.49 -4.48 -3.11
C LEU A 139 8.06 -5.52 -4.17
N SER A 140 6.94 -5.27 -4.84
CA SER A 140 6.40 -6.16 -5.89
C SER A 140 7.04 -5.90 -7.26
N ASP A 141 7.11 -6.93 -8.08
CA ASP A 141 7.57 -6.90 -9.48
C ASP A 141 6.79 -5.97 -10.43
N CYS A 142 5.64 -5.42 -10.02
CA CYS A 142 4.91 -4.41 -10.81
C CYS A 142 5.71 -3.10 -11.00
N TYR A 143 6.69 -2.83 -10.14
CA TYR A 143 7.46 -1.58 -10.18
C TYR A 143 8.90 -1.85 -10.58
N ALA A 144 9.34 -1.20 -11.66
CA ALA A 144 10.76 -1.15 -12.02
C ALA A 144 11.46 -0.15 -11.08
N ARG A 145 12.53 -0.59 -10.43
CA ARG A 145 13.25 0.16 -9.40
C ARG A 145 14.73 0.19 -9.69
N GLY A 146 15.38 1.32 -9.44
CA GLY A 146 16.80 1.48 -9.72
C GLY A 146 17.45 2.62 -8.95
N LEU A 147 18.76 2.76 -9.19
CA LEU A 147 19.56 3.88 -8.73
C LEU A 147 20.23 4.55 -9.93
N MET A 148 20.14 5.87 -9.98
CA MET A 148 20.89 6.70 -10.91
C MET A 148 21.84 7.59 -10.15
N HIS A 149 22.99 7.96 -10.72
CA HIS A 149 23.91 8.86 -10.03
C HIS A 149 24.61 9.85 -10.98
N ARG A 150 24.99 10.98 -10.40
CA ARG A 150 25.86 12.00 -11.00
C ARG A 150 26.92 12.38 -9.98
N GLY A 151 28.16 11.95 -10.22
CA GLY A 151 29.22 12.08 -9.22
C GLY A 151 28.86 11.36 -7.92
N SER A 152 28.86 12.09 -6.81
CA SER A 152 28.53 11.59 -5.46
C SER A 152 27.04 11.63 -5.11
N GLU A 153 26.22 12.30 -5.92
CA GLU A 153 24.77 12.37 -5.72
C GLU A 153 24.08 11.23 -6.46
N ALA A 154 23.16 10.56 -5.78
CA ALA A 154 22.36 9.48 -6.34
C ALA A 154 20.86 9.74 -6.17
N TRP A 155 20.06 9.20 -7.08
CA TRP A 155 18.62 9.26 -7.10
C TRP A 155 18.04 7.86 -7.10
N ALA A 156 17.10 7.61 -6.19
CA ALA A 156 16.24 6.45 -6.27
C ALA A 156 15.22 6.67 -7.39
N VAL A 157 15.04 5.70 -8.27
CA VAL A 157 14.06 5.78 -9.36
C VAL A 157 13.07 4.63 -9.27
N VAL A 158 11.78 4.94 -9.44
CA VAL A 158 10.71 3.95 -9.50
C VAL A 158 9.77 4.28 -10.67
N GLY A 159 9.48 3.29 -11.50
CA GLY A 159 8.55 3.39 -12.62
C GLY A 159 7.50 2.28 -12.60
N VAL A 160 6.29 2.59 -13.07
CA VAL A 160 5.18 1.64 -13.22
C VAL A 160 4.59 1.74 -14.63
N SER A 161 4.21 0.60 -15.22
CA SER A 161 3.59 0.55 -16.55
C SER A 161 2.10 0.87 -16.49
N ALA A 162 1.58 1.46 -17.57
CA ALA A 162 0.17 1.69 -17.84
C ALA A 162 -0.64 0.38 -17.97
N ALA A 163 0.05 -0.75 -18.16
CA ALA A 163 -0.58 -2.07 -18.18
C ALA A 163 -0.95 -2.59 -16.77
N GLU A 164 -0.44 -1.98 -15.70
CA GLU A 164 -0.77 -2.36 -14.33
C GLU A 164 -2.14 -1.80 -13.89
N SER A 165 -2.68 -2.35 -12.81
CA SER A 165 -3.96 -1.89 -12.26
C SER A 165 -3.89 -0.45 -11.73
N ALA A 166 -5.02 0.26 -11.71
CA ALA A 166 -5.12 1.60 -11.14
C ALA A 166 -4.65 1.63 -9.66
N ALA A 167 -4.99 0.60 -8.87
CA ALA A 167 -4.56 0.49 -7.48
C ALA A 167 -3.04 0.39 -7.34
N THR A 168 -2.39 -0.34 -8.25
CA THR A 168 -0.93 -0.47 -8.32
C THR A 168 -0.29 0.87 -8.71
N ILE A 169 -0.83 1.54 -9.73
CA ILE A 169 -0.33 2.85 -10.16
C ILE A 169 -0.46 3.89 -9.02
N ASP A 170 -1.59 3.92 -8.32
CA ASP A 170 -1.83 4.80 -7.17
C ASP A 170 -0.91 4.50 -5.98
N ALA A 171 -0.41 3.26 -5.85
CA ALA A 171 0.50 2.84 -4.79
C ALA A 171 1.97 3.13 -5.10
N THR A 172 2.30 3.71 -6.26
CA THR A 172 3.66 4.02 -6.70
C THR A 172 4.44 4.88 -5.70
N LEU A 173 3.80 5.88 -5.08
CA LEU A 173 4.46 6.71 -4.06
C LEU A 173 4.93 5.86 -2.88
N THR A 174 4.09 4.95 -2.39
CA THR A 174 4.44 4.05 -1.28
C THR A 174 5.61 3.14 -1.66
N ALA A 175 5.54 2.51 -2.83
CA ALA A 175 6.64 1.67 -3.35
C ALA A 175 7.94 2.47 -3.50
N GLY A 176 7.84 3.72 -3.96
CA GLY A 176 8.95 4.67 -4.07
C GLY A 176 9.59 5.01 -2.74
N LEU A 177 8.79 5.28 -1.71
CA LEU A 177 9.29 5.57 -0.36
C LEU A 177 10.00 4.35 0.26
N LEU A 178 9.44 3.16 0.11
CA LEU A 178 10.08 1.92 0.57
C LEU A 178 11.41 1.67 -0.15
N TRP A 179 11.45 1.90 -1.46
CA TRP A 179 12.68 1.78 -2.24
C TRP A 179 13.73 2.82 -1.82
N PHE A 180 13.32 4.07 -1.60
CA PHE A 180 14.17 5.17 -1.16
C PHE A 180 14.79 4.91 0.22
N ASP A 181 14.01 4.36 1.15
CA ASP A 181 14.48 3.98 2.49
C ASP A 181 15.57 2.90 2.40
N GLY A 182 15.29 1.78 1.74
CA GLY A 182 16.29 0.71 1.56
C GLY A 182 17.47 1.11 0.64
N ALA A 183 17.31 2.13 -0.21
CA ALA A 183 18.40 2.65 -1.02
C ALA A 183 19.48 3.34 -0.18
N HIS A 184 19.13 3.94 0.97
CA HIS A 184 20.12 4.53 1.88
C HIS A 184 21.08 3.46 2.41
N ASP A 185 20.54 2.31 2.82
CA ASP A 185 21.32 1.17 3.32
C ASP A 185 22.21 0.55 2.24
N ARG A 186 21.78 0.60 0.97
CA ARG A 186 22.57 0.11 -0.18
C ARG A 186 23.61 1.12 -0.68
N SER A 187 23.42 2.41 -0.41
CA SER A 187 24.27 3.50 -0.87
C SER A 187 25.46 3.77 0.05
N THR A 188 25.34 3.47 1.35
CA THR A 188 26.45 3.53 2.32
C THR A 188 27.64 2.65 1.90
N ALA A 189 27.39 1.54 1.20
CA ALA A 189 28.42 0.69 0.60
C ALA A 189 29.16 1.31 -0.60
N ARG A 190 28.61 2.38 -1.22
CA ARG A 190 29.13 3.01 -2.46
C ARG A 190 29.57 4.47 -2.29
N THR A 191 29.69 4.97 -1.06
CA THR A 191 30.07 6.36 -0.72
C THR A 191 29.27 7.43 -1.48
N ARG A 192 27.98 7.18 -1.72
CA ARG A 192 27.06 8.11 -2.40
C ARG A 192 25.96 8.57 -1.45
N THR A 193 25.52 9.81 -1.62
CA THR A 193 24.37 10.36 -0.89
C THR A 193 23.13 10.27 -1.76
N ILE A 194 22.07 9.62 -1.27
CA ILE A 194 20.78 9.59 -1.97
C ILE A 194 20.13 10.98 -1.81
N ALA A 195 20.14 11.76 -2.89
CA ALA A 195 19.64 13.13 -2.93
C ALA A 195 18.11 13.21 -3.02
N GLY A 196 17.45 12.18 -3.56
CA GLY A 196 16.01 12.20 -3.75
C GLY A 196 15.43 10.96 -4.44
N LEU A 197 14.13 11.01 -4.67
CA LEU A 197 13.32 9.99 -5.33
C LEU A 197 12.70 10.56 -6.61
N ARG A 198 12.80 9.83 -7.73
CA ARG A 198 12.05 10.14 -8.96
C ARG A 198 11.01 9.06 -9.24
N LEU A 199 9.77 9.49 -9.41
CA LEU A 199 8.63 8.63 -9.71
C LEU A 199 8.20 8.82 -11.16
N PHE A 200 8.00 7.72 -11.87
CA PHE A 200 7.57 7.69 -13.26
C PHE A 200 6.24 6.93 -13.36
N LEU A 201 5.16 7.67 -13.61
CA LEU A 201 3.81 7.14 -13.70
C LEU A 201 3.30 7.25 -15.15
N PRO A 202 2.33 6.43 -15.56
CA PRO A 202 1.65 6.58 -16.83
C PRO A 202 1.06 7.98 -17.00
N LYS A 203 1.07 8.46 -18.25
CA LYS A 203 0.43 9.72 -18.63
C LYS A 203 -1.03 9.78 -18.15
N GLY A 204 -1.37 10.81 -17.38
CA GLY A 204 -2.70 11.01 -16.80
C GLY A 204 -2.90 10.39 -15.42
N ALA A 205 -1.94 9.64 -14.89
CA ALA A 205 -2.05 8.96 -13.60
C ALA A 205 -1.31 9.66 -12.45
N ALA A 206 -0.66 10.80 -12.70
CA ALA A 206 0.15 11.50 -11.69
C ALA A 206 -0.67 12.21 -10.60
N HIS A 207 -1.97 12.43 -10.80
CA HIS A 207 -2.80 13.30 -9.95
C HIS A 207 -2.82 12.90 -8.47
N VAL A 208 -3.15 11.64 -8.18
CA VAL A 208 -3.25 11.13 -6.81
C VAL A 208 -1.87 11.16 -6.12
N THR A 209 -0.82 10.82 -6.86
CA THR A 209 0.56 10.85 -6.35
C THR A 209 1.01 12.27 -6.05
N ALA A 210 0.75 13.24 -6.94
CA ALA A 210 1.07 14.65 -6.75
C ALA A 210 0.39 15.21 -5.48
N HIS A 211 -0.89 14.87 -5.28
CA HIS A 211 -1.66 15.27 -4.11
C HIS A 211 -1.03 14.75 -2.80
N ARG A 212 -0.67 13.47 -2.76
CA ARG A 212 -0.03 12.85 -1.60
C ARG A 212 1.38 13.39 -1.36
N MET A 213 2.12 13.71 -2.43
CA MET A 213 3.45 14.31 -2.34
C MET A 213 3.43 15.66 -1.61
N ALA A 214 2.37 16.45 -1.74
CA ALA A 214 2.22 17.72 -1.03
C ALA A 214 2.17 17.57 0.50
N ALA A 215 1.94 16.36 1.01
CA ALA A 215 1.94 16.06 2.44
C ALA A 215 3.26 15.45 2.95
N LEU A 216 4.27 15.25 2.08
CA LEU A 216 5.57 14.75 2.49
C LEU A 216 6.35 15.80 3.27
N VAL A 217 7.31 15.34 4.08
CA VAL A 217 8.25 16.22 4.78
C VAL A 217 9.10 16.97 3.76
N SER A 218 9.35 18.26 4.02
CA SER A 218 10.08 19.14 3.10
C SER A 218 11.54 18.74 2.86
N SER A 219 12.11 17.90 3.73
CA SER A 219 13.46 17.35 3.57
C SER A 219 13.56 16.28 2.47
N LEU A 220 12.45 15.64 2.09
CA LEU A 220 12.44 14.61 1.06
C LEU A 220 12.22 15.24 -0.32
N ARG A 221 13.25 15.17 -1.17
CA ARG A 221 13.14 15.61 -2.57
C ARG A 221 12.49 14.52 -3.40
N VAL A 222 11.27 14.77 -3.88
CA VAL A 222 10.56 13.87 -4.79
C VAL A 222 10.26 14.59 -6.10
N GLU A 223 10.67 14.01 -7.22
CA GLU A 223 10.30 14.46 -8.56
C GLU A 223 9.27 13.51 -9.18
N LEU A 224 8.27 14.07 -9.86
CA LEU A 224 7.19 13.31 -10.48
C LEU A 224 7.23 13.49 -12.00
N TYR A 225 7.18 12.39 -12.73
CA TYR A 225 7.17 12.34 -14.18
C TYR A 225 5.98 11.54 -14.67
N GLU A 226 5.34 12.03 -15.72
CA GLU A 226 4.38 11.29 -16.54
C GLU A 226 5.07 10.73 -17.78
N VAL A 227 4.90 9.45 -18.03
CA VAL A 227 5.49 8.71 -19.14
C VAL A 227 4.42 8.44 -20.19
N ASP A 228 4.66 8.91 -21.41
CA ASP A 228 3.94 8.50 -22.62
C ASP A 228 4.66 7.26 -23.18
N GLU A 229 4.25 6.07 -22.76
CA GLU A 229 4.89 4.79 -23.15
C GLU A 229 4.85 4.52 -24.66
N LEU A 230 3.90 5.13 -25.38
CA LEU A 230 3.80 5.02 -26.84
C LEU A 230 4.85 5.89 -27.54
N ARG A 231 5.12 7.08 -27.00
CA ARG A 231 6.11 8.01 -27.55
C ARG A 231 7.52 7.82 -26.99
N GLY A 232 7.66 7.10 -25.87
CA GLY A 232 8.94 7.00 -25.16
C GLY A 232 9.36 8.33 -24.55
N GLU A 233 8.41 9.14 -24.08
CA GLU A 233 8.68 10.48 -23.56
C GLU A 233 8.27 10.59 -22.09
N ALA A 234 9.10 11.27 -21.28
CA ALA A 234 8.78 11.61 -19.90
C ALA A 234 8.67 13.13 -19.72
N ARG A 235 7.55 13.58 -19.12
CA ARG A 235 7.31 14.98 -18.77
C ARG A 235 7.21 15.15 -17.25
N ARG A 236 7.98 16.09 -16.71
CA ARG A 236 7.92 16.46 -15.30
C ARG A 236 6.56 17.12 -14.98
N ARG A 237 6.00 16.79 -13.81
CA ARG A 237 4.79 17.40 -13.25
C ARG A 237 5.12 18.12 -11.96
N GLU A 238 4.54 19.30 -11.78
CA GLU A 238 4.64 20.00 -10.52
C GLU A 238 3.52 19.54 -9.57
N PRO A 239 3.79 19.35 -8.27
CA PRO A 239 2.80 18.86 -7.31
C PRO A 239 1.53 19.73 -7.22
N GLY A 240 1.64 21.02 -7.55
CA GLY A 240 0.55 21.99 -7.51
C GLY A 240 -0.38 21.98 -8.73
N ASP A 241 -0.05 21.26 -9.80
CA ASP A 241 -0.79 21.30 -11.07
C ASP A 241 -2.18 20.62 -11.03
N GLY A 242 -2.57 20.06 -9.87
CA GLY A 242 -3.63 19.05 -9.78
C GLY A 242 -5.01 19.51 -9.33
N SER A 243 -5.21 20.69 -8.73
CA SER A 243 -6.55 21.03 -8.21
C SER A 243 -6.69 22.49 -7.77
N ASN A 244 -7.87 23.07 -8.01
CA ASN A 244 -8.28 24.36 -7.41
C ASN A 244 -8.82 24.17 -5.97
N VAL A 245 -8.89 22.93 -5.47
CA VAL A 245 -9.36 22.61 -4.12
C VAL A 245 -8.15 22.42 -3.23
N ALA A 246 -7.98 23.34 -2.27
CA ALA A 246 -6.99 23.20 -1.22
C ALA A 246 -7.39 22.05 -0.29
N THR A 247 -6.66 20.96 -0.39
CA THR A 247 -6.83 19.75 0.43
C THR A 247 -5.60 19.54 1.28
N ARG A 248 -5.78 19.39 2.59
CA ARG A 248 -4.69 19.18 3.54
C ARG A 248 -4.83 17.82 4.21
N LEU A 249 -3.74 17.05 4.25
CA LEU A 249 -3.63 15.89 5.12
C LEU A 249 -3.14 16.35 6.49
N ILE A 250 -3.85 15.95 7.53
CA ILE A 250 -3.45 16.18 8.92
C ILE A 250 -2.85 14.86 9.41
N PRO A 251 -1.65 14.87 10.02
CA PRO A 251 -1.06 13.66 10.57
C PRO A 251 -2.04 12.93 11.49
N ARG A 252 -2.16 11.61 11.33
CA ARG A 252 -3.11 10.80 12.10
C ARG A 252 -3.02 11.02 13.61
N ARG A 253 -1.80 11.14 14.14
CA ARG A 253 -1.56 11.38 15.57
C ARG A 253 -2.07 12.75 16.04
N GLU A 254 -1.98 13.77 15.20
CA GLU A 254 -2.55 15.09 15.49
C GLU A 254 -4.08 15.02 15.53
N VAL A 255 -4.69 14.29 14.59
CA VAL A 255 -6.14 14.03 14.58
C VAL A 255 -6.58 13.32 15.87
N GLU A 256 -5.89 12.24 16.24
CA GLU A 256 -6.19 11.47 17.45
C GLU A 256 -6.01 12.31 18.72
N THR A 257 -4.92 13.10 18.79
CA THR A 257 -4.65 13.98 19.92
C THR A 257 -5.73 15.06 20.05
N LEU A 258 -6.13 15.68 18.95
CA LEU A 258 -7.14 16.73 18.95
C LEU A 258 -8.52 16.19 19.33
N LEU A 259 -8.90 15.01 18.82
CA LEU A 259 -10.14 14.33 19.21
C LEU A 259 -10.12 13.91 20.68
N ALA A 260 -8.99 13.41 21.19
CA ALA A 260 -8.84 13.05 22.60
C ALA A 260 -8.97 14.28 23.52
N ALA A 261 -8.38 15.43 23.13
CA ALA A 261 -8.49 16.67 23.86
C ALA A 261 -9.94 17.21 23.88
N ALA A 262 -10.68 17.08 22.78
CA ALA A 262 -12.08 17.50 22.69
C ALA A 262 -13.03 16.59 23.48
N GLY A 263 -12.70 15.30 23.59
CA GLY A 263 -13.56 14.23 24.11
C GLY A 263 -14.36 14.61 25.35
N PRO A 264 -13.72 15.02 26.47
CA PRO A 264 -14.45 15.35 27.70
C PRO A 264 -15.51 16.45 27.55
N GLY A 265 -15.26 17.45 26.69
CA GLY A 265 -16.17 18.58 26.48
C GLY A 265 -17.33 18.24 25.53
N VAL A 266 -17.07 17.43 24.50
CA VAL A 266 -18.07 17.13 23.45
C VAL A 266 -18.90 15.89 23.75
N GLU A 267 -18.40 14.98 24.58
CA GLU A 267 -19.08 13.72 24.96
C GLU A 267 -20.54 13.93 25.44
N PRO A 268 -20.85 14.92 26.31
CA PRO A 268 -22.24 15.18 26.70
C PRO A 268 -23.16 15.58 25.54
N ILE A 269 -22.62 16.19 24.49
CA ILE A 269 -23.37 16.61 23.29
C ILE A 269 -23.58 15.41 22.37
N VAL A 270 -22.55 14.58 22.17
CA VAL A 270 -22.64 13.35 21.37
C VAL A 270 -23.71 12.41 21.92
N ARG A 271 -23.81 12.30 23.26
CA ARG A 271 -24.84 11.49 23.93
C ARG A 271 -26.29 11.91 23.63
N LEU A 272 -26.54 13.13 23.15
CA LEU A 272 -27.88 13.56 22.77
C LEU A 272 -28.41 12.81 21.54
N ALA A 273 -27.52 12.42 20.62
CA ALA A 273 -27.88 11.66 19.42
C ALA A 273 -26.66 10.86 18.88
N PRO A 274 -26.25 9.78 19.56
CA PRO A 274 -24.97 9.10 19.30
C PRO A 274 -24.88 8.46 17.91
N GLN A 275 -26.02 8.12 17.30
CA GLN A 275 -26.05 7.55 15.95
C GLN A 275 -26.02 8.61 14.84
N ALA A 276 -26.38 9.86 15.16
CA ALA A 276 -26.50 10.95 14.19
C ALA A 276 -25.35 11.97 14.26
N ILE A 277 -24.75 12.13 15.44
CA ILE A 277 -23.65 13.06 15.68
C ILE A 277 -22.32 12.37 15.40
N ARG A 278 -21.52 12.93 14.49
CA ARG A 278 -20.16 12.51 14.18
C ARG A 278 -19.18 13.63 14.51
N LEU A 279 -18.04 13.26 15.08
CA LEU A 279 -16.91 14.15 15.30
C LEU A 279 -15.98 14.07 14.09
N GLY A 280 -15.38 15.20 13.74
CA GLY A 280 -14.28 15.24 12.78
C GLY A 280 -13.48 16.51 12.95
N VAL A 281 -12.20 16.46 12.59
CA VAL A 281 -11.36 17.66 12.60
C VAL A 281 -11.90 18.64 11.56
N ALA A 282 -12.02 19.91 11.93
CA ALA A 282 -12.43 20.96 11.01
C ALA A 282 -11.34 21.25 9.97
N ALA A 283 -11.70 21.97 8.91
CA ALA A 283 -10.77 22.30 7.82
C ALA A 283 -9.56 23.13 8.28
N ASP A 284 -9.65 23.83 9.41
CA ASP A 284 -8.55 24.59 10.01
C ASP A 284 -7.44 23.70 10.64
N GLY A 285 -7.74 22.41 10.87
CA GLY A 285 -6.85 21.45 11.50
C GLY A 285 -6.59 21.67 12.99
N LYS A 286 -7.36 22.56 13.64
CA LYS A 286 -7.15 22.98 15.05
C LYS A 286 -8.40 22.86 15.90
N SER A 287 -9.56 22.67 15.29
CA SER A 287 -10.84 22.50 15.98
C SER A 287 -11.52 21.18 15.62
N VAL A 288 -12.44 20.74 16.48
CA VAL A 288 -13.27 19.55 16.26
C VAL A 288 -14.69 19.99 15.94
N ALA A 289 -15.14 19.68 14.73
CA ALA A 289 -16.51 19.90 14.30
C ALA A 289 -17.42 18.73 14.73
N LEU A 290 -18.57 19.08 15.29
CA LEU A 290 -19.68 18.17 15.55
C LEU A 290 -20.68 18.30 14.40
N ARG A 291 -20.89 17.18 13.70
CA ARG A 291 -21.78 17.12 12.53
C ARG A 291 -22.96 16.21 12.81
N PHE A 292 -24.16 16.74 12.63
CA PHE A 292 -25.39 15.96 12.66
C PHE A 292 -25.73 15.51 11.24
N ARG A 293 -25.55 14.21 10.93
CA ARG A 293 -25.76 13.65 9.58
C ARG A 293 -25.13 14.54 8.48
N GLY A 294 -23.85 14.86 8.66
CA GLY A 294 -23.04 15.67 7.73
C GLY A 294 -23.12 17.19 7.92
N LEU A 295 -24.14 17.73 8.59
CA LEU A 295 -24.27 19.17 8.82
C LEU A 295 -23.54 19.59 10.09
N GLU A 296 -22.59 20.51 9.97
CA GLU A 296 -21.91 21.11 11.14
C GLU A 296 -22.86 21.99 11.93
N PHE A 297 -23.02 21.68 13.23
CA PHE A 297 -23.89 22.44 14.13
C PHE A 297 -23.20 22.90 15.42
N ALA A 298 -22.01 22.37 15.70
CA ALA A 298 -21.18 22.81 16.80
C ALA A 298 -19.70 22.59 16.49
N ARG A 299 -18.85 23.36 17.16
CA ARG A 299 -17.40 23.32 17.02
C ARG A 299 -16.77 23.45 18.40
N TRP A 300 -15.81 22.58 18.68
CA TRP A 300 -14.94 22.64 19.85
C TRP A 300 -13.56 23.15 19.43
N ASP A 301 -13.00 24.04 20.23
CA ASP A 301 -11.60 24.45 20.19
C ASP A 301 -11.08 24.59 21.64
N PRO A 302 -9.78 24.89 21.85
CA PRO A 302 -9.23 25.04 23.20
C PRO A 302 -9.87 26.16 24.05
N ALA A 303 -10.55 27.14 23.44
CA ALA A 303 -11.24 28.21 24.14
C ALA A 303 -12.67 27.82 24.56
N GLY A 304 -13.27 26.80 23.94
CA GLY A 304 -14.55 26.24 24.35
C GLY A 304 -15.35 25.64 23.20
N ILE A 305 -16.67 25.53 23.42
CA ILE A 305 -17.60 25.01 22.40
C ILE A 305 -18.47 26.16 21.92
N THR A 306 -18.63 26.27 20.61
CA THR A 306 -19.64 27.11 19.96
C THR A 306 -20.65 26.23 19.24
N PHE A 307 -21.91 26.66 19.15
CA PHE A 307 -22.95 25.92 18.43
C PHE A 307 -23.91 26.86 17.71
N GLY A 308 -24.55 26.35 16.66
CA GLY A 308 -25.41 27.11 15.77
C GLY A 308 -25.31 26.62 14.33
N LEU A 309 -25.99 27.32 13.41
CA LEU A 309 -26.01 26.98 11.98
C LEU A 309 -25.65 28.20 11.15
N GLY A 310 -24.77 28.03 10.16
CA GLY A 310 -24.24 29.12 9.35
C GLY A 310 -23.56 30.19 10.21
N ASP A 311 -23.83 31.46 9.95
CA ASP A 311 -23.20 32.59 10.66
C ASP A 311 -23.81 32.86 12.04
N ARG A 312 -24.84 32.11 12.44
CA ARG A 312 -25.51 32.28 13.73
C ARG A 312 -25.02 31.25 14.72
N THR A 313 -23.87 31.54 15.33
CA THR A 313 -23.27 30.70 16.38
C THR A 313 -23.21 31.44 17.71
N GLU A 314 -23.25 30.67 18.80
CA GLU A 314 -23.09 31.20 20.15
C GLU A 314 -22.25 30.25 21.02
N PRO A 315 -21.57 30.75 22.06
CA PRO A 315 -20.80 29.91 22.97
C PRO A 315 -21.72 29.02 23.83
N LEU A 316 -21.28 27.79 24.09
CA LEU A 316 -21.92 26.87 25.00
C LEU A 316 -21.58 27.26 26.44
N THR A 317 -22.60 27.69 27.17
CA THR A 317 -22.57 28.03 28.59
C THR A 317 -23.70 27.28 29.30
N PRO A 318 -23.71 27.22 30.65
CA PRO A 318 -24.84 26.63 31.37
C PRO A 318 -26.19 27.23 30.96
N THR A 319 -26.24 28.53 30.63
CA THR A 319 -27.45 29.24 30.21
C THR A 319 -27.85 28.95 28.75
N SER A 320 -26.89 28.69 27.85
CA SER A 320 -27.19 28.36 26.44
C SER A 320 -27.40 26.87 26.18
N ARG A 321 -27.04 25.99 27.13
CA ARG A 321 -27.22 24.52 27.01
C ARG A 321 -28.64 24.08 26.62
N PRO A 322 -29.74 24.61 27.19
CA PRO A 322 -31.09 24.21 26.76
C PRO A 322 -31.37 24.51 25.28
N ARG A 323 -30.75 25.55 24.72
CA ARG A 323 -30.89 25.92 23.30
C ARG A 323 -30.15 24.96 22.39
N LEU A 324 -28.97 24.48 22.79
CA LEU A 324 -28.26 23.40 22.11
C LEU A 324 -29.10 22.12 22.04
N GLU A 325 -29.67 21.70 23.17
CA GLU A 325 -30.50 20.49 23.23
C GLU A 325 -31.77 20.63 22.39
N LYS A 326 -32.35 21.83 22.31
CA LYS A 326 -33.45 22.12 21.40
C LYS A 326 -33.02 22.00 19.93
N LEU A 327 -31.87 22.56 19.56
CA LEU A 327 -31.32 22.46 18.21
C LEU A 327 -31.09 21.00 17.79
N VAL A 328 -30.50 20.18 18.65
CA VAL A 328 -30.28 18.74 18.35
C VAL A 328 -31.61 18.01 18.16
N ARG A 329 -32.64 18.32 18.96
CA ARG A 329 -33.99 17.75 18.78
C ARG A 329 -34.61 18.17 17.45
N GLU A 330 -34.50 19.44 17.05
CA GLU A 330 -34.98 19.92 15.75
C GLU A 330 -34.25 19.22 14.59
N LEU A 331 -32.94 18.99 14.71
CA LEU A 331 -32.15 18.24 13.73
C LEU A 331 -32.60 16.78 13.62
N GLU A 332 -32.91 16.11 14.74
CA GLU A 332 -33.40 14.73 14.74
C GLU A 332 -34.75 14.58 14.03
N VAL A 333 -35.65 15.54 14.23
CA VAL A 333 -36.97 15.56 13.60
C VAL A 333 -36.86 15.85 12.10
N HIS A 334 -36.13 16.90 11.73
CA HIS A 334 -36.20 17.45 10.38
C HIS A 334 -35.09 16.98 9.45
N ARG A 335 -33.91 16.59 9.96
CA ARG A 335 -32.79 16.08 9.15
C ARG A 335 -32.77 14.55 9.20
N ASN A 336 -33.92 13.93 8.94
CA ASN A 336 -34.09 12.49 8.95
C ASN A 336 -34.29 11.95 7.53
N PRO A 337 -33.62 10.85 7.13
CA PRO A 337 -33.91 10.19 5.85
C PRO A 337 -35.39 9.86 5.64
N LEU A 338 -36.13 9.64 6.73
CA LEU A 338 -37.57 9.36 6.75
C LEU A 338 -38.42 10.59 7.08
N ALA A 339 -37.85 11.80 7.03
CA ALA A 339 -38.59 13.03 7.32
C ALA A 339 -39.73 13.22 6.30
N THR A 340 -40.93 13.46 6.81
CA THR A 340 -42.12 13.75 6.00
C THR A 340 -42.07 15.14 5.34
N ASP A 341 -41.31 16.09 5.92
CA ASP A 341 -41.10 17.43 5.35
C ASP A 341 -39.68 17.61 4.80
N VAL A 342 -39.50 17.24 3.53
CA VAL A 342 -38.25 17.43 2.77
C VAL A 342 -38.03 18.88 2.29
N LYS A 343 -38.99 19.78 2.53
CA LYS A 343 -38.86 21.22 2.22
C LYS A 343 -38.31 22.00 3.42
N HIS A 344 -38.28 21.41 4.60
CA HIS A 344 -37.77 22.04 5.81
C HIS A 344 -36.31 22.51 5.65
N ARG A 345 -35.98 23.69 6.18
CA ARG A 345 -34.66 24.31 6.05
C ARG A 345 -33.52 23.39 6.52
N LEU A 346 -33.74 22.65 7.60
CA LEU A 346 -32.73 21.73 8.17
C LEU A 346 -32.52 20.45 7.33
N TYR A 347 -33.55 20.03 6.59
CA TYR A 347 -33.43 18.91 5.66
C TYR A 347 -32.54 19.29 4.47
N ARG A 348 -32.69 20.53 3.97
CA ARG A 348 -31.98 21.06 2.80
C ARG A 348 -30.64 21.72 3.08
N ALA A 349 -30.29 21.91 4.35
CA ALA A 349 -29.01 22.49 4.73
C ALA A 349 -27.85 21.58 4.26
N GLN A 350 -26.85 22.16 3.62
CA GLN A 350 -25.62 21.48 3.20
C GLN A 350 -24.49 21.81 4.15
#